data_AF-A0A850S3D5-F1
#
_entry.id   AF-A0A850S3D5-F1
#
_cell.length_a   1.000
_cell.length_b   1.000
_cell.length_c   1.000
_cell.angle_alpha   90.00
_cell.angle_beta   90.00
_cell.angle_gamma   90.00
#
_symmetry.space_group_name_H-M   'P 1'
#
loop_
_entity.id
_entity.type
_entity.pdbx_description
1 polymer ?
#
loop_
_entity_poly.entity_id
_entity_poly.type
_entity_poly.pdbx_seq_one_letter_code
_entity_poly.pdbx_strand_id
1 'polypeptide(L)'
;MIGKTLKGRAGPILPGGEALVHADGDTVLVANAVPGDELAVHISGKRRGVWRGEIVEVLEASDQRITPACPVATLCGGCALQSISGSDQAKLKSEWVKSAFAPFIKSDTAWLPIVWQEDRFRRRVRWSVGSDRAGLFLGFKAFASHQPVRHRDCLVVTPQLNQLARLIEKNMHLNGVASVQALQLNDGVHLIFETEHPPESIATDELDALVLQWWWRDAQGITRPLKKPVIPLHDQLPAGDLDVAVTVGPDGFVQGQVEGNRELIAQIQDWAGKPRRIADLFCGIGNLSLPLAAASGAEVFGAELNAASVRAAAANAKALHVKASFTEANLFEDFDIEPYIGADLLLLDPPRRGAKRICDQISRLLPEKIIMISCDVAAGARDGAILKKHGYQLKALRALDLFPGAGHVEAMSLWTRI
;
A
#
# COMPACT_ATOMS: atom_id res chain seq x y z
N MET A 1 -35.55 -0.78 -1.83
CA MET A 1 -34.86 -1.07 -3.10
C MET A 1 -34.12 -2.40 -3.13
N ILE A 2 -33.75 -3.00 -1.98
CA ILE A 2 -33.01 -4.28 -1.95
C ILE A 2 -33.67 -5.35 -2.82
N GLY A 3 -32.86 -6.06 -3.61
CA GLY A 3 -33.30 -7.12 -4.51
C GLY A 3 -33.87 -6.64 -5.84
N LYS A 4 -34.08 -5.33 -6.03
CA LYS A 4 -34.52 -4.77 -7.31
C LYS A 4 -33.33 -4.53 -8.23
N THR A 5 -33.58 -4.62 -9.54
CA THR A 5 -32.67 -4.12 -10.58
C THR A 5 -33.19 -2.76 -11.06
N LEU A 6 -32.35 -1.74 -10.99
CA LEU A 6 -32.69 -0.36 -11.32
C LEU A 6 -31.80 0.14 -12.46
N LYS A 7 -32.37 0.92 -13.37
CA LYS A 7 -31.61 1.66 -14.37
C LYS A 7 -30.96 2.87 -13.70
N GLY A 8 -29.67 3.07 -13.92
CA GLY A 8 -28.93 4.20 -13.36
C GLY A 8 -27.80 4.69 -14.23
N ARG A 9 -27.36 5.93 -13.97
CA ARG A 9 -26.23 6.55 -14.66
C ARG A 9 -25.05 6.68 -13.71
N ALA A 10 -23.88 6.21 -14.16
CA ALA A 10 -22.66 6.25 -13.38
C ALA A 10 -22.06 7.66 -13.36
N GLY A 11 -21.79 8.16 -12.16
CA GLY A 11 -21.09 9.40 -11.88
C GLY A 11 -19.63 9.16 -11.48
N PRO A 12 -19.03 10.05 -10.67
CA PRO A 12 -17.62 9.96 -10.28
C PRO A 12 -17.27 8.67 -9.54
N ILE A 13 -16.05 8.19 -9.78
CA ILE A 13 -15.42 7.11 -8.99
C ILE A 13 -14.79 7.73 -7.75
N LEU A 14 -15.07 7.16 -6.58
CA LEU A 14 -14.51 7.59 -5.30
C LEU A 14 -13.19 6.87 -4.99
N PRO A 15 -12.35 7.43 -4.09
CA PRO A 15 -11.27 6.66 -3.46
C PRO A 15 -11.80 5.34 -2.90
N GLY A 16 -11.16 4.23 -3.29
CA GLY A 16 -11.65 2.87 -3.06
C GLY A 16 -12.19 2.17 -4.32
N GLY A 17 -12.50 2.93 -5.38
CA GLY A 17 -12.83 2.40 -6.71
C GLY A 17 -14.31 2.07 -6.96
N GLU A 18 -15.20 2.38 -6.01
CA GLU A 18 -16.66 2.34 -6.23
C GLU A 18 -17.10 3.66 -6.89
N ALA A 19 -17.99 3.61 -7.88
CA ALA A 19 -18.61 4.79 -8.48
C ALA A 19 -19.95 5.13 -7.84
N LEU A 20 -20.30 6.42 -7.85
CA LEU A 20 -21.63 6.91 -7.49
C LEU A 20 -22.59 6.71 -8.66
N VAL A 21 -23.49 5.72 -8.60
CA VAL A 21 -24.53 5.52 -9.60
C VAL A 21 -25.83 6.15 -9.12
N HIS A 22 -26.41 7.05 -9.91
CA HIS A 22 -27.71 7.64 -9.65
C HIS A 22 -28.81 6.77 -10.26
N ALA A 23 -29.67 6.19 -9.42
CA ALA A 23 -30.75 5.29 -9.82
C ALA A 23 -31.99 5.53 -8.95
N ASP A 24 -33.16 5.69 -9.57
CA ASP A 24 -34.46 5.89 -8.88
C ASP A 24 -34.45 7.01 -7.81
N GLY A 25 -33.74 8.11 -8.09
CA GLY A 25 -33.61 9.25 -7.16
C GLY A 25 -32.63 9.05 -5.99
N ASP A 26 -32.03 7.86 -5.85
CA ASP A 26 -31.04 7.52 -4.84
C ASP A 26 -29.61 7.42 -5.44
N THR A 27 -28.61 7.40 -4.56
CA THR A 27 -27.21 7.13 -4.92
C THR A 27 -26.77 5.76 -4.43
N VAL A 28 -26.21 4.97 -5.33
CA VAL A 28 -25.76 3.59 -5.10
C VAL A 28 -24.27 3.50 -5.39
N LEU A 29 -23.50 2.91 -4.47
CA LEU A 29 -22.10 2.56 -4.72
C LEU A 29 -22.02 1.29 -5.54
N VAL A 30 -21.36 1.36 -6.70
CA VAL A 30 -21.25 0.26 -7.64
C VAL A 30 -19.80 0.13 -8.10
N ALA A 31 -19.23 -1.06 -7.94
CA ALA A 31 -17.89 -1.38 -8.44
C ALA A 31 -17.89 -1.59 -9.96
N ASN A 32 -16.74 -1.35 -10.60
CA ASN A 32 -16.54 -1.49 -12.05
C ASN A 32 -17.43 -0.60 -12.94
N ALA A 33 -18.17 0.34 -12.34
CA ALA A 33 -18.92 1.36 -13.06
C ALA A 33 -17.97 2.47 -13.52
N VAL A 34 -18.09 2.90 -14.77
CA VAL A 34 -17.27 3.95 -15.36
C VAL A 34 -18.12 5.22 -15.52
N PRO A 35 -17.60 6.41 -15.18
CA PRO A 35 -18.35 7.65 -15.31
C PRO A 35 -18.95 7.82 -16.70
N GLY A 36 -20.26 8.09 -16.75
CA GLY A 36 -21.02 8.24 -17.98
C GLY A 36 -21.80 6.99 -18.40
N ASP A 37 -21.46 5.80 -17.91
CA ASP A 37 -22.18 4.58 -18.27
C ASP A 37 -23.66 4.65 -17.88
N GLU A 38 -24.50 4.01 -18.69
CA GLU A 38 -25.86 3.65 -18.33
C GLU A 38 -25.91 2.15 -17.97
N LEU A 39 -26.41 1.84 -16.78
CA LEU A 39 -26.27 0.53 -16.15
C LEU A 39 -27.62 0.00 -15.66
N ALA A 40 -27.81 -1.31 -15.76
CA ALA A 40 -28.78 -2.04 -14.95
C ALA A 40 -28.07 -2.50 -13.67
N VAL A 41 -28.49 -1.98 -12.51
CA VAL A 41 -27.83 -2.22 -11.22
C VAL A 41 -28.74 -3.01 -10.30
N HIS A 42 -28.28 -4.18 -9.84
CA HIS A 42 -28.95 -4.95 -8.81
C HIS A 42 -28.58 -4.42 -7.42
N ILE A 43 -29.56 -4.06 -6.60
CA ILE A 43 -29.32 -3.50 -5.28
C ILE A 43 -29.08 -4.61 -4.25
N SER A 44 -27.81 -4.80 -3.89
CA SER A 44 -27.36 -5.85 -2.97
C SER A 44 -27.61 -5.52 -1.49
N GLY A 45 -27.69 -4.23 -1.13
CA GLY A 45 -28.03 -3.86 0.25
C GLY A 45 -27.75 -2.41 0.60
N LYS A 46 -27.83 -2.11 1.90
CA LYS A 46 -27.51 -0.80 2.48
C LYS A 46 -26.58 -0.99 3.66
N ARG A 47 -25.44 -0.30 3.69
CA ARG A 47 -24.48 -0.36 4.79
C ARG A 47 -24.07 1.05 5.22
N ARG A 48 -24.16 1.34 6.51
CA ARG A 48 -23.86 2.67 7.09
C ARG A 48 -24.60 3.81 6.36
N GLY A 49 -25.87 3.58 6.00
CA GLY A 49 -26.69 4.58 5.32
C GLY A 49 -26.49 4.69 3.80
N VAL A 50 -25.52 4.00 3.22
CA VAL A 50 -25.22 4.06 1.78
C VAL A 50 -25.70 2.79 1.07
N TRP A 51 -26.42 2.96 -0.05
CA TRP A 51 -26.84 1.84 -0.90
C TRP A 51 -25.65 1.25 -1.67
N ARG A 52 -25.67 -0.06 -1.86
CA ARG A 52 -24.71 -0.79 -2.68
C ARG A 52 -25.42 -1.64 -3.72
N GLY A 53 -24.76 -1.81 -4.86
CA GLY A 53 -25.26 -2.64 -5.93
C GLY A 53 -24.17 -3.19 -6.83
N GLU A 54 -24.58 -4.07 -7.72
CA GLU A 54 -23.74 -4.79 -8.67
C GLU A 54 -24.26 -4.54 -10.08
N ILE A 55 -23.35 -4.42 -11.04
CA ILE A 55 -23.70 -4.26 -12.45
C ILE A 55 -24.25 -5.60 -12.94
N VAL A 56 -25.52 -5.60 -13.36
CA VAL A 56 -26.14 -6.73 -14.07
C VAL A 56 -25.80 -6.63 -15.55
N GLU A 57 -25.90 -5.42 -16.11
CA GLU A 57 -25.70 -5.15 -17.52
C GLU A 57 -25.23 -3.70 -17.71
N VAL A 58 -24.31 -3.51 -18.67
CA VAL A 58 -23.97 -2.18 -19.21
C VAL A 58 -24.90 -1.93 -20.39
N LEU A 59 -25.89 -1.07 -20.21
CA LEU A 59 -26.90 -0.75 -21.21
C LEU A 59 -26.32 0.16 -22.30
N GLU A 60 -25.51 1.14 -21.89
CA GLU A 60 -24.77 2.05 -22.77
C GLU A 60 -23.40 2.33 -22.15
N ALA A 61 -22.33 1.97 -22.86
CA ALA A 61 -20.96 2.22 -22.42
C ALA A 61 -20.57 3.68 -22.67
N SER A 62 -19.89 4.29 -21.69
CA SER A 62 -19.25 5.60 -21.87
C SER A 62 -18.01 5.52 -22.77
N ASP A 63 -17.60 6.66 -23.33
CA ASP A 63 -16.37 6.77 -24.13
C ASP A 63 -15.08 6.46 -23.35
N GLN A 64 -15.15 6.48 -22.01
CA GLN A 64 -14.02 6.16 -21.14
C GLN A 64 -13.91 4.65 -20.84
N ARG A 65 -14.99 3.90 -21.08
CA ARG A 65 -15.03 2.47 -20.74
C ARG A 65 -14.18 1.68 -21.73
N ILE A 66 -13.27 0.88 -21.18
CA ILE A 66 -12.51 -0.13 -21.92
C ILE A 66 -12.85 -1.53 -21.43
N THR A 67 -12.61 -2.52 -22.28
CA THR A 67 -12.63 -3.93 -21.88
C THR A 67 -11.36 -4.24 -21.08
N PRO A 68 -11.47 -4.68 -19.81
CA PRO A 68 -10.30 -5.06 -19.03
C PRO A 68 -9.50 -6.20 -19.67
N ALA A 69 -8.18 -6.11 -19.64
CA ALA A 69 -7.30 -7.18 -20.12
C ALA A 69 -7.31 -8.42 -19.20
N CYS A 70 -7.62 -8.26 -17.91
CA CYS A 70 -7.68 -9.37 -16.98
C CYS A 70 -9.01 -10.13 -17.15
N PRO A 71 -8.97 -11.46 -17.37
CA PRO A 71 -10.19 -12.26 -17.61
C PRO A 71 -11.14 -12.34 -16.40
N VAL A 72 -10.66 -11.97 -15.22
CA VAL A 72 -11.44 -11.98 -13.96
C VAL A 72 -11.63 -10.58 -13.37
N ALA A 73 -11.41 -9.51 -14.13
CA ALA A 73 -11.49 -8.12 -13.65
C ALA A 73 -12.86 -7.78 -13.04
N THR A 74 -13.94 -8.35 -13.56
CA THR A 74 -15.30 -8.11 -13.08
C THR A 74 -15.66 -8.91 -11.82
N LEU A 75 -14.84 -9.90 -11.45
CA LEU A 75 -15.07 -10.79 -10.31
C LEU A 75 -14.10 -10.51 -9.15
N CYS A 76 -12.81 -10.37 -9.46
CA CYS A 76 -11.74 -10.20 -8.48
C CYS A 76 -11.82 -8.82 -7.81
N GLY A 77 -11.76 -8.77 -6.48
CA GLY A 77 -11.78 -7.51 -5.72
C GLY A 77 -10.45 -6.75 -5.71
N GLY A 78 -9.43 -7.21 -6.45
CA GLY A 78 -8.08 -6.66 -6.40
C GLY A 78 -7.87 -5.37 -7.21
N CYS A 79 -8.60 -5.20 -8.32
CA CYS A 79 -8.44 -4.07 -9.23
C CYS A 79 -9.81 -3.49 -9.61
N ALA A 80 -10.15 -2.31 -9.11
CA ALA A 80 -11.44 -1.66 -9.31
C ALA A 80 -11.49 -0.70 -10.53
N LEU A 81 -10.34 -0.42 -11.16
CA LEU A 81 -10.22 0.62 -12.20
C LEU A 81 -9.82 0.05 -13.58
N GLN A 82 -9.81 -1.28 -13.78
CA GLN A 82 -9.37 -1.85 -15.06
C GLN A 82 -10.33 -1.56 -16.23
N SER A 83 -11.53 -1.05 -15.96
CA SER A 83 -12.47 -0.61 -16.98
C SER A 83 -12.20 0.79 -17.52
N ILE A 84 -11.12 1.46 -17.09
CA ILE A 84 -10.63 2.73 -17.68
C ILE A 84 -9.14 2.61 -18.03
N SER A 85 -8.68 3.44 -18.99
CA SER A 85 -7.29 3.44 -19.43
C SER A 85 -6.33 3.79 -18.29
N GLY A 86 -5.08 3.30 -18.33
CA GLY A 86 -4.08 3.63 -17.32
C GLY A 86 -3.82 5.14 -17.18
N SER A 87 -3.90 5.87 -18.30
CA SER A 87 -3.77 7.34 -18.26
C SER A 87 -4.94 8.02 -17.56
N ASP A 88 -6.16 7.50 -17.70
CA ASP A 88 -7.32 8.02 -16.99
C ASP A 88 -7.34 7.62 -15.52
N GLN A 89 -6.79 6.45 -15.17
CA GLN A 89 -6.53 6.07 -13.77
C GLN A 89 -5.59 7.08 -13.10
N ALA A 90 -4.49 7.43 -13.77
CA ALA A 90 -3.52 8.40 -13.26
C ALA A 90 -4.15 9.78 -13.05
N LYS A 91 -4.95 10.28 -14.01
CA LYS A 91 -5.69 11.55 -13.88
C LYS A 91 -6.67 11.49 -12.71
N LEU A 92 -7.51 10.46 -12.64
CA LEU A 92 -8.52 10.27 -11.60
C LEU A 92 -7.89 10.28 -10.19
N LYS A 93 -6.84 9.47 -9.99
CA LYS A 93 -6.13 9.38 -8.71
C LYS A 93 -5.43 10.69 -8.35
N SER A 94 -4.86 11.38 -9.34
CA SER A 94 -4.26 12.71 -9.14
C SER A 94 -5.30 13.72 -8.66
N GLU A 95 -6.49 13.72 -9.25
CA GLU A 95 -7.59 14.61 -8.85
C GLU A 95 -8.14 14.26 -7.46
N TRP A 96 -8.16 13.00 -7.04
CA TRP A 96 -8.50 12.63 -5.65
C TRP A 96 -7.57 13.28 -4.63
N VAL A 97 -6.26 13.21 -4.87
CA VAL A 97 -5.25 13.82 -3.99
C VAL A 97 -5.37 15.35 -4.04
N LYS A 98 -5.41 15.93 -5.23
CA LYS A 98 -5.47 17.38 -5.43
C LYS A 98 -6.72 17.98 -4.78
N SER A 99 -7.88 17.34 -4.94
CA SER A 99 -9.14 17.76 -4.35
C SER A 99 -9.11 17.70 -2.82
N ALA A 100 -8.55 16.63 -2.25
CA ALA A 100 -8.46 16.48 -0.80
C ALA A 100 -7.57 17.56 -0.15
N PHE A 101 -6.49 17.97 -0.82
CA PHE A 101 -5.55 18.98 -0.32
C PHE A 101 -5.83 20.42 -0.83
N ALA A 102 -6.87 20.62 -1.64
CA ALA A 102 -7.20 21.91 -2.23
C ALA A 102 -7.22 23.10 -1.24
N PRO A 103 -7.73 22.98 0.01
CA PRO A 103 -7.71 24.07 1.00
C PRO A 103 -6.31 24.56 1.44
N PHE A 104 -5.26 23.82 1.07
CA PHE A 104 -3.86 24.07 1.47
C PHE A 104 -2.97 24.49 0.30
N ILE A 105 -3.40 24.21 -0.94
CA ILE A 105 -2.65 24.54 -2.15
C ILE A 105 -2.65 26.06 -2.34
N LYS A 106 -1.46 26.63 -2.50
CA LYS A 106 -1.23 28.02 -2.87
C LYS A 106 -0.55 28.10 -4.24
N SER A 107 -0.37 29.32 -4.75
CA SER A 107 0.32 29.56 -6.03
C SER A 107 1.79 29.11 -6.02
N ASP A 108 2.44 29.09 -4.85
CA ASP A 108 3.81 28.62 -4.64
C ASP A 108 3.91 27.13 -4.28
N THR A 109 2.78 26.41 -4.19
CA THR A 109 2.80 24.97 -3.88
C THR A 109 3.18 24.18 -5.13
N ALA A 110 4.30 23.45 -5.07
CA ALA A 110 4.67 22.51 -6.13
C ALA A 110 3.70 21.32 -6.17
N TRP A 111 3.09 21.06 -7.33
CA TRP A 111 2.17 19.95 -7.54
C TRP A 111 2.74 18.95 -8.54
N LEU A 112 2.90 17.70 -8.10
CA LEU A 112 3.42 16.60 -8.92
C LEU A 112 2.30 15.54 -9.07
N PRO A 113 1.57 15.53 -10.19
CA PRO A 113 0.53 14.53 -10.44
C PRO A 113 1.15 13.16 -10.77
N ILE A 114 0.31 12.13 -10.77
CA ILE A 114 0.69 10.80 -11.24
C ILE A 114 0.91 10.87 -12.75
N VAL A 115 2.07 10.36 -13.18
CA VAL A 115 2.35 10.09 -14.59
C VAL A 115 2.15 8.59 -14.80
N TRP A 116 1.27 8.23 -15.74
CA TRP A 116 1.04 6.83 -16.09
C TRP A 116 2.32 6.18 -16.63
N GLN A 117 2.60 4.97 -16.18
CA GLN A 117 3.73 4.17 -16.62
C GLN A 117 3.30 2.72 -16.75
N GLU A 118 3.76 2.07 -17.81
CA GLU A 118 3.58 0.63 -18.02
C GLU A 118 4.52 -0.18 -17.12
N ASP A 119 4.33 -1.50 -17.06
CA ASP A 119 5.21 -2.45 -16.35
C ASP A 119 5.41 -2.18 -14.85
N ARG A 120 4.35 -1.66 -14.23
CA ARG A 120 4.28 -1.34 -12.81
C ARG A 120 3.67 -2.51 -12.03
N PHE A 121 4.51 -3.33 -11.41
CA PHE A 121 4.08 -4.58 -10.75
C PHE A 121 4.08 -4.53 -9.22
N ARG A 122 3.21 -5.34 -8.62
CA ARG A 122 3.21 -5.62 -7.19
C ARG A 122 4.19 -6.74 -6.87
N ARG A 123 5.05 -6.48 -5.89
CA ARG A 123 6.06 -7.41 -5.34
C ARG A 123 5.58 -8.12 -4.07
N ARG A 124 4.40 -7.77 -3.56
CA ARG A 124 3.82 -8.30 -2.33
C ARG A 124 2.38 -8.73 -2.55
N VAL A 125 2.08 -9.96 -2.15
CA VAL A 125 0.77 -10.58 -2.35
C VAL A 125 0.38 -11.44 -1.15
N ARG A 126 -0.92 -11.61 -0.94
CA ARG A 126 -1.51 -12.61 -0.06
C ARG A 126 -2.59 -13.34 -0.85
N TRP A 127 -2.25 -14.52 -1.34
CA TRP A 127 -3.20 -15.39 -2.01
C TRP A 127 -4.06 -16.12 -0.98
N SER A 128 -5.38 -16.07 -1.13
CA SER A 128 -6.28 -16.93 -0.36
C SER A 128 -6.32 -18.29 -1.03
N VAL A 129 -6.27 -19.36 -0.24
CA VAL A 129 -6.43 -20.72 -0.77
C VAL A 129 -7.92 -20.95 -1.01
N GLY A 130 -8.30 -21.21 -2.26
CA GLY A 130 -9.64 -21.58 -2.68
C GLY A 130 -9.72 -23.04 -3.12
N SER A 131 -10.94 -23.54 -3.31
CA SER A 131 -11.20 -24.88 -3.84
C SER A 131 -12.33 -24.85 -4.86
N ASP A 132 -12.18 -25.65 -5.92
CA ASP A 132 -13.25 -25.93 -6.87
C ASP A 132 -13.12 -27.36 -7.43
N ARG A 133 -13.85 -27.67 -8.51
CA ARG A 133 -13.83 -29.00 -9.14
C ARG A 133 -12.46 -29.41 -9.70
N ALA A 134 -11.56 -28.46 -9.96
CA ALA A 134 -10.21 -28.70 -10.45
C ALA A 134 -9.17 -28.82 -9.31
N GLY A 135 -9.60 -28.68 -8.05
CA GLY A 135 -8.75 -28.81 -6.86
C GLY A 135 -8.51 -27.50 -6.13
N LEU A 136 -7.47 -27.47 -5.29
CA LEU A 136 -7.05 -26.26 -4.57
C LEU A 136 -6.36 -25.26 -5.50
N PHE A 137 -6.44 -23.98 -5.17
CA PHE A 137 -5.79 -22.90 -5.92
C PHE A 137 -5.48 -21.69 -5.07
N LEU A 138 -4.57 -20.85 -5.54
CA LEU A 138 -4.20 -19.56 -5.00
C LEU A 138 -4.98 -18.47 -5.73
N GLY A 139 -5.91 -17.84 -5.03
CA GLY A 139 -6.79 -16.82 -5.57
C GLY A 139 -6.71 -15.49 -4.82
N PHE A 140 -7.33 -14.46 -5.38
CA PHE A 140 -7.70 -13.26 -4.63
C PHE A 140 -9.19 -13.28 -4.34
N LYS A 141 -9.61 -12.64 -3.25
CA LYS A 141 -11.03 -12.60 -2.87
C LYS A 141 -11.84 -11.82 -3.90
N ALA A 142 -13.04 -12.32 -4.19
CA ALA A 142 -14.02 -11.63 -5.03
C ALA A 142 -14.47 -10.31 -4.37
N PHE A 143 -14.99 -9.39 -5.18
CA PHE A 143 -15.48 -8.10 -4.69
C PHE A 143 -16.53 -8.30 -3.58
N ALA A 144 -16.38 -7.57 -2.47
CA ALA A 144 -17.25 -7.64 -1.30
C ALA A 144 -17.53 -9.06 -0.75
N SER A 145 -16.65 -10.02 -1.01
CA SER A 145 -16.82 -11.43 -0.67
C SER A 145 -15.54 -12.03 -0.07
N HIS A 146 -15.70 -13.14 0.66
CA HIS A 146 -14.56 -13.93 1.15
C HIS A 146 -14.15 -15.05 0.20
N GLN A 147 -14.90 -15.27 -0.88
CA GLN A 147 -14.68 -16.35 -1.84
C GLN A 147 -13.46 -16.03 -2.73
N PRO A 148 -12.43 -16.90 -2.76
CA PRO A 148 -11.30 -16.74 -3.69
C PRO A 148 -11.74 -16.96 -5.14
N VAL A 149 -11.18 -16.18 -6.06
CA VAL A 149 -11.39 -16.27 -7.51
C VAL A 149 -10.19 -16.97 -8.14
N ARG A 150 -10.44 -18.10 -8.80
CA ARG A 150 -9.42 -18.82 -9.57
C ARG A 150 -9.00 -17.96 -10.76
N HIS A 151 -7.69 -17.81 -10.93
CA HIS A 151 -7.08 -17.15 -12.08
C HIS A 151 -5.72 -17.78 -12.32
N ARG A 152 -5.24 -17.76 -13.58
CA ARG A 152 -3.92 -18.31 -13.91
C ARG A 152 -2.79 -17.35 -13.57
N ASP A 153 -2.95 -16.10 -14.01
CA ASP A 153 -1.95 -15.04 -13.89
C ASP A 153 -2.63 -13.75 -13.41
N CYS A 154 -1.97 -13.01 -12.54
CA CYS A 154 -2.38 -11.68 -12.10
C CYS A 154 -1.54 -10.62 -12.82
N LEU A 155 -2.18 -9.79 -13.64
CA LEU A 155 -1.50 -8.81 -14.51
C LEU A 155 -0.81 -7.68 -13.73
N VAL A 156 -1.14 -7.49 -12.46
CA VAL A 156 -0.55 -6.46 -11.60
C VAL A 156 0.50 -7.03 -10.64
N VAL A 157 0.89 -8.30 -10.80
CA VAL A 157 1.89 -8.99 -9.96
C VAL A 157 3.08 -9.36 -10.85
N THR A 158 4.28 -9.40 -10.28
CA THR A 158 5.50 -9.71 -11.04
C THR A 158 5.40 -11.08 -11.73
N PRO A 159 6.03 -11.26 -12.91
CA PRO A 159 6.10 -12.56 -13.58
C PRO A 159 6.65 -13.67 -12.67
N GLN A 160 7.64 -13.35 -11.83
CA GLN A 160 8.25 -14.27 -10.87
C GLN A 160 7.24 -14.77 -9.82
N LEU A 161 6.41 -13.88 -9.27
CA LEU A 161 5.38 -14.28 -8.32
C LEU A 161 4.23 -15.05 -8.97
N ASN A 162 3.85 -14.72 -10.22
CA ASN A 162 2.90 -15.54 -10.98
C ASN A 162 3.46 -16.96 -11.23
N GLN A 163 4.74 -17.07 -11.60
CA GLN A 163 5.41 -18.37 -11.72
C GLN A 163 5.42 -19.13 -10.40
N LEU A 164 5.75 -18.46 -9.30
CA LEU A 164 5.79 -19.05 -7.97
C LEU A 164 4.42 -19.58 -7.55
N ALA A 165 3.34 -18.84 -7.79
CA ALA A 165 1.98 -19.30 -7.49
C ALA A 165 1.65 -20.62 -8.21
N ARG A 166 1.95 -20.70 -9.52
CA ARG A 166 1.74 -21.92 -10.31
C ARG A 166 2.58 -23.09 -9.81
N LEU A 167 3.83 -22.84 -9.41
CA LEU A 167 4.69 -23.87 -8.85
C LEU A 167 4.17 -24.37 -7.50
N ILE A 168 3.67 -23.48 -6.64
CA ILE A 168 3.05 -23.87 -5.36
C ILE A 168 1.80 -24.72 -5.59
N GLU A 169 0.88 -24.29 -6.47
CA GLU A 169 -0.33 -25.06 -6.79
C GLU A 169 -0.01 -26.45 -7.37
N LYS A 170 1.05 -26.55 -8.19
CA LYS A 170 1.47 -27.81 -8.82
C LYS A 170 2.14 -28.77 -7.83
N ASN A 171 2.98 -28.23 -6.95
CA ASN A 171 3.94 -29.04 -6.19
C ASN A 171 3.60 -29.20 -4.70
N MET A 172 2.66 -28.42 -4.15
CA MET A 172 2.38 -28.42 -2.72
C MET A 172 0.95 -28.84 -2.38
N HIS A 173 0.80 -29.54 -1.26
CA HIS A 173 -0.50 -29.83 -0.67
C HIS A 173 -0.95 -28.65 0.21
N LEU A 174 -1.96 -27.90 -0.24
CA LEU A 174 -2.47 -26.72 0.46
C LEU A 174 -3.61 -27.01 1.46
N ASN A 175 -3.81 -28.27 1.84
CA ASN A 175 -4.85 -28.65 2.81
C ASN A 175 -4.57 -27.99 4.17
N GLY A 176 -5.58 -27.32 4.74
CA GLY A 176 -5.44 -26.61 6.02
C GLY A 176 -4.72 -25.25 5.94
N VAL A 177 -4.19 -24.88 4.77
CA VAL A 177 -3.59 -23.56 4.54
C VAL A 177 -4.69 -22.57 4.19
N ALA A 178 -4.82 -21.49 4.96
CA ALA A 178 -5.82 -20.45 4.71
C ALA A 178 -5.35 -19.44 3.65
N SER A 179 -4.08 -19.06 3.70
CA SER A 179 -3.49 -18.14 2.73
C SER A 179 -1.97 -18.31 2.62
N VAL A 180 -1.42 -17.87 1.50
CA VAL A 180 0.02 -17.83 1.25
C VAL A 180 0.41 -16.39 0.97
N GLN A 181 1.26 -15.81 1.81
CA GLN A 181 1.87 -14.51 1.56
C GLN A 181 3.20 -14.68 0.84
N ALA A 182 3.46 -13.83 -0.15
CA ALA A 182 4.76 -13.72 -0.80
C ALA A 182 5.22 -12.27 -0.82
N LEU A 183 6.49 -12.06 -0.46
CA LEU A 183 7.18 -10.78 -0.58
C LEU A 183 8.46 -11.00 -1.38
N GLN A 184 8.48 -10.52 -2.62
CA GLN A 184 9.65 -10.52 -3.48
C GLN A 184 10.59 -9.37 -3.12
N LEU A 185 11.83 -9.71 -2.83
CA LEU A 185 12.95 -8.83 -2.50
C LEU A 185 13.95 -8.80 -3.66
N ASN A 186 15.03 -8.02 -3.54
CA ASN A 186 16.02 -7.90 -4.61
C ASN A 186 16.74 -9.23 -4.87
N ASP A 187 16.96 -10.02 -3.82
CA ASP A 187 17.77 -11.23 -3.81
C ASP A 187 17.00 -12.51 -3.47
N GLY A 188 15.67 -12.46 -3.32
CA GLY A 188 14.85 -13.64 -3.08
C GLY A 188 13.39 -13.35 -2.74
N VAL A 189 12.67 -14.35 -2.23
CA VAL A 189 11.26 -14.21 -1.82
C VAL A 189 11.04 -14.79 -0.42
N HIS A 190 10.37 -14.03 0.43
CA HIS A 190 9.76 -14.56 1.65
C HIS A 190 8.40 -15.18 1.34
N LEU A 191 8.18 -16.44 1.75
CA LEU A 191 6.91 -17.14 1.67
C LEU A 191 6.38 -17.45 3.06
N ILE A 192 5.13 -17.06 3.35
CA ILE A 192 4.49 -17.30 4.64
C ILE A 192 3.19 -18.07 4.43
N PHE A 193 3.14 -19.31 4.91
CA PHE A 193 1.94 -20.12 4.96
C PHE A 193 1.15 -19.79 6.22
N GLU A 194 -0.06 -19.28 6.07
CA GLU A 194 -0.97 -19.11 7.21
C GLU A 194 -1.78 -20.37 7.41
N THR A 195 -1.49 -21.07 8.50
CA THR A 195 -2.00 -22.42 8.77
C THR A 195 -1.89 -22.73 10.26
N GLU A 196 -2.78 -23.59 10.77
CA GLU A 196 -2.71 -24.07 12.16
C GLU A 196 -1.51 -25.01 12.39
N HIS A 197 -1.14 -25.77 11.36
CA HIS A 197 -0.06 -26.74 11.40
C HIS A 197 0.91 -26.50 10.24
N PRO A 198 2.23 -26.57 10.46
CA PRO A 198 3.21 -26.34 9.40
C PRO A 198 3.04 -27.38 8.28
N PRO A 199 3.21 -27.00 6.99
CA PRO A 199 3.19 -27.97 5.90
C PRO A 199 4.30 -29.01 6.07
N GLU A 200 3.99 -30.29 5.89
CA GLU A 200 4.93 -31.41 6.09
C GLU A 200 6.02 -31.50 5.00
N SER A 201 5.71 -31.05 3.77
CA SER A 201 6.66 -31.00 2.66
C SER A 201 6.55 -29.68 1.91
N ILE A 202 7.69 -29.04 1.67
CA ILE A 202 7.80 -27.73 1.01
C ILE A 202 8.84 -27.70 -0.12
N ALA A 203 9.55 -28.80 -0.37
CA ALA A 203 10.70 -28.83 -1.28
C ALA A 203 10.42 -29.72 -2.51
N THR A 204 10.59 -29.12 -3.68
CA THR A 204 10.70 -29.82 -4.96
C THR A 204 11.85 -29.20 -5.76
N ASP A 205 12.44 -29.95 -6.69
CA ASP A 205 13.56 -29.48 -7.52
C ASP A 205 13.26 -28.15 -8.22
N GLU A 206 12.02 -27.93 -8.67
CA GLU A 206 11.59 -26.68 -9.32
C GLU A 206 11.57 -25.49 -8.35
N LEU A 207 11.19 -25.70 -7.09
CA LEU A 207 11.12 -24.65 -6.07
C LEU A 207 12.51 -24.39 -5.44
N ASP A 208 13.37 -25.40 -5.33
CA ASP A 208 14.73 -25.26 -4.81
C ASP A 208 15.66 -24.51 -5.79
N ALA A 209 15.28 -24.37 -7.06
CA ALA A 209 15.95 -23.50 -8.02
C ALA A 209 15.74 -21.99 -7.75
N LEU A 210 14.80 -21.63 -6.89
CA LEU A 210 14.48 -20.25 -6.52
C LEU A 210 15.06 -19.90 -5.14
N VAL A 211 15.48 -18.65 -4.93
CA VAL A 211 15.90 -18.18 -3.61
C VAL A 211 14.67 -17.87 -2.75
N LEU A 212 14.20 -18.89 -2.03
CA LEU A 212 12.99 -18.84 -1.20
C LEU A 212 13.34 -19.02 0.28
N GLN A 213 12.85 -18.11 1.12
CA GLN A 213 12.86 -18.28 2.57
C GLN A 213 11.45 -18.57 3.07
N TRP A 214 11.29 -19.75 3.66
CA TRP A 214 10.00 -20.35 4.01
C TRP A 214 9.63 -20.09 5.47
N TRP A 215 8.40 -19.68 5.68
CA TRP A 215 7.81 -19.40 6.98
C TRP A 215 6.40 -19.96 7.07
N TRP A 216 5.93 -20.15 8.29
CA TRP A 216 4.52 -20.35 8.57
C TRP A 216 4.09 -19.44 9.72
N ARG A 217 2.81 -19.11 9.74
CA ARG A 217 2.20 -18.26 10.75
C ARG A 217 0.98 -18.97 11.32
N ASP A 218 0.99 -19.15 12.63
CA ASP A 218 -0.12 -19.77 13.36
C ASP A 218 -1.31 -18.81 13.53
N ALA A 219 -2.40 -19.32 14.12
CA ALA A 219 -3.60 -18.53 14.39
C ALA A 219 -3.37 -17.38 15.40
N GLN A 220 -2.30 -17.43 16.19
CA GLN A 220 -1.89 -16.36 17.10
C GLN A 220 -1.06 -15.27 16.41
N GLY A 221 -0.73 -15.46 15.12
CA GLY A 221 0.02 -14.51 14.33
C GLY A 221 1.54 -14.64 14.49
N ILE A 222 2.03 -15.70 15.12
CA ILE A 222 3.46 -15.91 15.36
C ILE A 222 4.09 -16.55 14.12
N THR A 223 4.98 -15.81 13.47
CA THR A 223 5.72 -16.28 12.29
C THR A 223 6.96 -17.09 12.70
N ARG A 224 7.13 -18.31 12.17
CA ARG A 224 8.27 -19.20 12.43
C ARG A 224 8.88 -19.72 11.14
N PRO A 225 10.20 -19.94 11.07
CA PRO A 225 10.84 -20.48 9.88
C PRO A 225 10.45 -21.94 9.68
N LEU A 226 10.02 -22.29 8.47
CA LEU A 226 9.82 -23.68 8.04
C LEU A 226 11.14 -24.31 7.59
N LYS A 227 12.01 -23.54 6.91
CA LYS A 227 13.33 -23.98 6.45
C LYS A 227 14.42 -23.22 7.22
N LYS A 228 15.42 -23.95 7.72
CA LYS A 228 16.62 -23.43 8.40
C LYS A 228 17.88 -23.90 7.64
N PRO A 229 18.99 -23.12 7.66
CA PRO A 229 19.13 -21.80 8.29
C PRO A 229 18.27 -20.74 7.60
N VAL A 230 17.94 -19.66 8.32
CA VAL A 230 17.20 -18.53 7.76
C VAL A 230 18.13 -17.74 6.85
N ILE A 231 17.71 -17.54 5.60
CA ILE A 231 18.40 -16.71 4.61
C ILE A 231 17.95 -15.25 4.81
N PRO A 232 18.87 -14.31 5.10
CA PRO A 232 18.54 -12.89 5.10
C PRO A 232 18.29 -12.42 3.65
N LEU A 233 17.20 -11.70 3.44
CA LEU A 233 16.84 -11.13 2.15
C LEU A 233 16.82 -9.60 2.24
N HIS A 234 17.13 -8.95 1.14
CA HIS A 234 17.39 -7.51 1.10
C HIS A 234 16.54 -6.81 0.05
N ASP A 235 16.09 -5.61 0.38
CA ASP A 235 15.68 -4.64 -0.63
C ASP A 235 16.84 -3.73 -1.01
N GLN A 236 16.81 -3.18 -2.24
CA GLN A 236 17.81 -2.23 -2.73
C GLN A 236 17.18 -0.86 -2.87
N LEU A 237 17.60 0.07 -2.03
CA LEU A 237 16.97 1.38 -1.87
C LEU A 237 17.94 2.50 -2.26
N PRO A 238 17.47 3.56 -2.96
CA PRO A 238 18.34 4.68 -3.33
C PRO A 238 18.77 5.45 -2.08
N ALA A 239 20.04 5.87 -2.05
CA ALA A 239 20.68 6.66 -1.00
C ALA A 239 21.71 7.62 -1.63
N GLY A 240 21.24 8.79 -2.07
CA GLY A 240 22.05 9.72 -2.84
C GLY A 240 22.38 9.14 -4.21
N ASP A 241 23.67 9.11 -4.55
CA ASP A 241 24.17 8.59 -5.82
C ASP A 241 24.40 7.05 -5.82
N LEU A 242 24.13 6.38 -4.69
CA LEU A 242 24.34 4.94 -4.51
C LEU A 242 23.04 4.26 -4.06
N ASP A 243 23.02 2.93 -4.12
CA ASP A 243 21.98 2.11 -3.50
C ASP A 243 22.51 1.49 -2.20
N VAL A 244 21.62 1.33 -1.22
CA VAL A 244 21.87 0.63 0.04
C VAL A 244 20.98 -0.61 0.17
N ALA A 245 21.56 -1.66 0.75
CA ALA A 245 20.84 -2.89 1.06
C ALA A 245 20.18 -2.80 2.44
N VAL A 246 18.87 -3.00 2.49
CA VAL A 246 18.11 -3.07 3.76
C VAL A 246 17.58 -4.48 3.93
N THR A 247 17.95 -5.15 5.03
CA THR A 247 17.42 -6.48 5.34
C THR A 247 15.94 -6.36 5.72
N VAL A 248 15.12 -7.19 5.08
CA VAL A 248 13.67 -7.23 5.33
C VAL A 248 13.33 -8.61 5.87
N GLY A 249 12.64 -8.66 7.01
CA GLY A 249 12.15 -9.92 7.58
C GLY A 249 10.77 -10.32 7.02
N PRO A 250 10.24 -11.50 7.41
CA PRO A 250 8.94 -11.96 6.94
C PRO A 250 7.79 -11.03 7.32
N ASP A 251 7.87 -10.42 8.50
CA ASP A 251 6.87 -9.47 9.00
C ASP A 251 7.25 -8.02 8.67
N GLY A 252 8.35 -7.81 7.95
CA GLY A 252 8.80 -6.49 7.53
C GLY A 252 7.83 -5.85 6.54
N PHE A 253 7.52 -4.57 6.76
CA PHE A 253 6.74 -3.79 5.81
C PHE A 253 7.68 -3.08 4.81
N VAL A 254 7.43 -3.30 3.53
CA VAL A 254 7.95 -2.51 2.42
C VAL A 254 6.79 -2.14 1.49
N GLN A 255 6.98 -1.11 0.69
CA GLN A 255 5.96 -0.67 -0.27
C GLN A 255 5.63 -1.77 -1.28
N GLY A 256 4.37 -1.78 -1.73
CA GLY A 256 3.83 -2.86 -2.58
C GLY A 256 4.47 -2.99 -3.96
N GLN A 257 5.29 -2.02 -4.36
CA GLN A 257 5.96 -1.93 -5.66
C GLN A 257 7.41 -1.45 -5.46
N VAL A 258 8.35 -2.01 -6.22
CA VAL A 258 9.78 -1.65 -6.15
C VAL A 258 9.99 -0.21 -6.62
N GLU A 259 9.58 0.11 -7.84
CA GLU A 259 9.82 1.39 -8.51
C GLU A 259 9.15 2.53 -7.74
N GLY A 260 7.93 2.28 -7.25
CA GLY A 260 7.19 3.21 -6.42
C GLY A 260 7.85 3.49 -5.06
N ASN A 261 8.44 2.47 -4.41
CA ASN A 261 9.23 2.69 -3.19
C ASN A 261 10.46 3.57 -3.48
N ARG A 262 11.17 3.28 -4.57
CA ARG A 262 12.36 4.02 -4.98
C ARG A 262 12.02 5.48 -5.30
N GLU A 263 10.92 5.73 -6.00
CA GLU A 263 10.42 7.08 -6.27
C GLU A 263 10.07 7.86 -5.00
N LEU A 264 9.43 7.19 -4.04
CA LEU A 264 9.05 7.79 -2.77
C LEU A 264 10.31 8.17 -1.97
N ILE A 265 11.29 7.28 -1.87
CA ILE A 265 12.56 7.54 -1.17
C ILE A 265 13.36 8.64 -1.88
N ALA A 266 13.45 8.63 -3.20
CA ALA A 266 14.11 9.68 -3.97
C ALA A 266 13.43 11.04 -3.74
N GLN A 267 12.10 11.08 -3.70
CA GLN A 267 11.38 12.31 -3.41
C GLN A 267 11.61 12.82 -1.98
N ILE A 268 11.72 11.90 -1.01
CA ILE A 268 12.06 12.25 0.38
C ILE A 268 13.43 12.91 0.40
N GLN A 269 14.43 12.35 -0.28
CA GLN A 269 15.79 12.89 -0.32
C GLN A 269 15.83 14.28 -0.95
N ASP A 270 15.12 14.49 -2.06
CA ASP A 270 14.99 15.78 -2.71
C ASP A 270 14.34 16.84 -1.79
N TRP A 271 13.21 16.52 -1.16
CA TRP A 271 12.49 17.47 -0.30
C TRP A 271 13.16 17.72 1.05
N ALA A 272 13.83 16.72 1.60
CA ALA A 272 14.56 16.81 2.85
C ALA A 272 15.71 17.82 2.74
N GLY A 273 16.46 17.79 1.64
CA GLY A 273 17.74 18.49 1.52
C GLY A 273 18.82 17.77 2.33
N LYS A 274 19.49 18.47 3.25
CA LYS A 274 20.58 17.91 4.08
C LYS A 274 20.24 18.00 5.57
N PRO A 275 19.25 17.23 6.06
CA PRO A 275 18.96 17.21 7.49
C PRO A 275 20.16 16.63 8.24
N ARG A 276 20.41 17.12 9.45
CA ARG A 276 21.35 16.54 10.43
C ARG A 276 20.62 15.64 11.42
N ARG A 277 19.33 15.93 11.70
CA ARG A 277 18.50 15.16 12.62
C ARG A 277 17.14 14.84 12.01
N ILE A 278 16.81 13.55 11.95
CA ILE A 278 15.56 13.02 11.40
C ILE A 278 14.77 12.36 12.53
N ALA A 279 13.50 12.75 12.68
CA ALA A 279 12.51 12.00 13.44
C ALA A 279 11.67 11.18 12.46
N ASP A 280 11.59 9.86 12.64
CA ASP A 280 10.79 8.96 11.80
C ASP A 280 9.74 8.27 12.67
N LEU A 281 8.50 8.77 12.63
CA LEU A 281 7.41 8.21 13.40
C LEU A 281 6.56 7.35 12.47
N PHE A 282 6.27 6.11 12.90
CA PHE A 282 5.80 4.99 12.06
C PHE A 282 6.92 4.42 11.18
N CYS A 283 8.15 4.33 11.73
CA CYS A 283 9.35 4.08 10.92
C CYS A 283 9.45 2.68 10.32
N GLY A 284 8.63 1.72 10.78
CA GLY A 284 8.74 0.33 10.36
C GLY A 284 10.16 -0.21 10.53
N ILE A 285 10.73 -0.74 9.45
CA ILE A 285 12.11 -1.27 9.42
C ILE A 285 13.18 -0.22 9.08
N GLY A 286 12.81 1.07 9.06
CA GLY A 286 13.68 2.17 8.63
C GLY A 286 13.73 2.36 7.11
N ASN A 287 12.72 1.89 6.36
CA ASN A 287 12.67 1.91 4.89
C ASN A 287 12.87 3.32 4.29
N LEU A 288 12.43 4.37 5.00
CA LEU A 288 12.46 5.76 4.51
C LEU A 288 13.63 6.56 5.09
N SER A 289 13.82 6.50 6.40
CA SER A 289 14.83 7.29 7.10
C SER A 289 16.24 6.78 6.93
N LEU A 290 16.47 5.46 6.87
CA LEU A 290 17.82 4.91 6.81
C LEU A 290 18.54 5.18 5.48
N PRO A 291 17.91 5.05 4.29
CA PRO A 291 18.55 5.43 3.04
C PRO A 291 18.87 6.94 2.99
N LEU A 292 17.96 7.78 3.50
CA LEU A 292 18.20 9.22 3.61
C LEU A 292 19.38 9.52 4.54
N ALA A 293 19.45 8.87 5.70
CA ALA A 293 20.52 9.06 6.67
C ALA A 293 21.87 8.53 6.17
N ALA A 294 21.88 7.40 5.47
CA ALA A 294 23.08 6.88 4.81
C ALA A 294 23.63 7.85 3.76
N ALA A 295 22.75 8.54 3.03
CA ALA A 295 23.14 9.53 2.02
C ALA A 295 23.60 10.87 2.62
N SER A 296 22.98 11.30 3.72
CA SER A 296 23.17 12.64 4.31
C SER A 296 24.12 12.69 5.51
N GLY A 297 24.37 11.54 6.15
CA GLY A 297 25.07 11.46 7.44
C GLY A 297 24.20 11.87 8.63
N ALA A 298 22.88 11.99 8.45
CA ALA A 298 21.95 12.40 9.50
C ALA A 298 21.85 11.37 10.63
N GLU A 299 21.55 11.85 11.84
CA GLU A 299 21.12 11.01 12.95
C GLU A 299 19.61 10.75 12.90
N VAL A 300 19.20 9.51 13.14
CA VAL A 300 17.79 9.09 13.08
C VAL A 300 17.25 8.72 14.46
N PHE A 301 16.10 9.27 14.80
CA PHE A 301 15.29 8.87 15.95
C PHE A 301 13.96 8.29 15.44
N GLY A 302 13.79 6.98 15.55
CA GLY A 302 12.62 6.27 15.05
C GLY A 302 11.66 5.81 16.15
N ALA A 303 10.37 5.72 15.84
CA ALA A 303 9.35 5.12 16.68
C ALA A 303 8.42 4.21 15.86
N GLU A 304 8.16 3.01 16.38
CA GLU A 304 7.29 2.02 15.73
C GLU A 304 6.59 1.17 16.80
N LEU A 305 5.34 0.76 16.54
CA LEU A 305 4.57 -0.09 17.46
C LEU A 305 5.06 -1.54 17.42
N ASN A 306 5.50 -2.02 16.26
CA ASN A 306 5.95 -3.39 16.07
C ASN A 306 7.40 -3.61 16.57
N ALA A 307 7.55 -4.33 17.68
CA ALA A 307 8.84 -4.69 18.25
C ALA A 307 9.82 -5.38 17.27
N ALA A 308 9.31 -6.23 16.36
CA ALA A 308 10.15 -6.90 15.37
C ALA A 308 10.67 -5.92 14.31
N SER A 309 9.85 -4.95 13.90
CA SER A 309 10.27 -3.87 13.02
C SER A 309 11.31 -2.96 13.66
N VAL A 310 11.16 -2.61 14.94
CA VAL A 310 12.16 -1.84 15.71
C VAL A 310 13.52 -2.55 15.75
N ARG A 311 13.53 -3.86 16.05
CA ARG A 311 14.77 -4.67 16.03
C ARG A 311 15.39 -4.72 14.64
N ALA A 312 14.58 -4.87 13.60
CA ALA A 312 15.05 -4.88 12.22
C ALA A 312 15.64 -3.51 11.82
N ALA A 313 14.99 -2.40 12.17
CA ALA A 313 15.49 -1.04 11.93
C ALA A 313 16.83 -0.79 12.60
N ALA A 314 16.99 -1.21 13.88
CA ALA A 314 18.25 -1.11 14.59
C ALA A 314 19.36 -1.96 13.95
N ALA A 315 19.05 -3.18 13.49
CA ALA A 315 19.99 -4.03 12.78
C ALA A 315 20.41 -3.44 11.42
N ASN A 316 19.45 -2.90 10.67
CA ASN A 316 19.70 -2.22 9.40
C ASN A 316 20.57 -0.96 9.60
N ALA A 317 20.27 -0.14 10.60
CA ALA A 317 21.09 1.03 10.92
C ALA A 317 22.54 0.65 11.23
N LYS A 318 22.75 -0.42 12.01
CA LYS A 318 24.08 -0.95 12.30
C LYS A 318 24.79 -1.43 11.04
N ALA A 319 24.10 -2.16 10.16
CA ALA A 319 24.66 -2.65 8.90
C ALA A 319 25.04 -1.52 7.94
N LEU A 320 24.28 -0.43 7.97
CA LEU A 320 24.52 0.77 7.15
C LEU A 320 25.46 1.79 7.80
N HIS A 321 25.97 1.52 9.00
CA HIS A 321 26.79 2.44 9.78
C HIS A 321 26.12 3.81 10.03
N VAL A 322 24.78 3.84 10.13
CA VAL A 322 23.99 5.03 10.42
C VAL A 322 23.84 5.22 11.93
N LYS A 323 24.03 6.45 12.41
CA LYS A 323 23.73 6.83 13.80
C LYS A 323 22.21 6.87 13.99
N ALA A 324 21.64 5.86 14.64
CA ALA A 324 20.20 5.78 14.83
C ALA A 324 19.81 5.15 16.16
N SER A 325 18.67 5.58 16.70
CA SER A 325 17.98 4.96 17.84
C SER A 325 16.51 4.73 17.49
N PHE A 326 15.98 3.55 17.85
CA PHE A 326 14.60 3.17 17.57
C PHE A 326 13.91 2.72 18.86
N THR A 327 12.68 3.19 19.06
CA THR A 327 11.88 2.90 20.25
C THR A 327 10.59 2.19 19.87
N GLU A 328 10.23 1.16 20.63
CA GLU A 328 8.90 0.56 20.56
C GLU A 328 7.89 1.47 21.26
N ALA A 329 6.94 2.04 20.50
CA ALA A 329 5.97 2.99 21.03
C ALA A 329 4.64 2.93 20.28
N ASN A 330 3.53 3.04 21.03
CA ASN A 330 2.21 3.21 20.43
C ASN A 330 1.96 4.69 20.13
N LEU A 331 2.21 5.10 18.90
CA LEU A 331 2.04 6.47 18.41
C LEU A 331 0.57 6.96 18.37
N PHE A 332 -0.39 6.09 18.70
CA PHE A 332 -1.80 6.46 18.89
C PHE A 332 -2.15 6.75 20.37
N GLU A 333 -1.23 6.50 21.29
CA GLU A 333 -1.34 6.69 22.73
C GLU A 333 -0.25 7.62 23.26
N ASP A 334 -0.21 7.86 24.58
CA ASP A 334 0.84 8.66 25.18
C ASP A 334 2.16 7.90 25.14
N PHE A 335 3.22 8.59 24.68
CA PHE A 335 4.57 8.08 24.63
C PHE A 335 5.56 9.24 24.86
N ASP A 336 6.81 8.92 25.16
CA ASP A 336 7.84 9.91 25.33
C ASP A 336 8.23 10.55 23.98
N ILE A 337 7.99 11.86 23.86
CA ILE A 337 8.27 12.63 22.65
C ILE A 337 9.64 13.30 22.68
N GLU A 338 10.32 13.33 23.82
CA GLU A 338 11.57 14.07 24.03
C GLU A 338 12.66 13.76 22.98
N PRO A 339 12.88 12.48 22.58
CA PRO A 339 13.87 12.15 21.56
C PRO A 339 13.60 12.75 20.16
N TYR A 340 12.38 13.21 19.90
CA TYR A 340 11.92 13.65 18.57
C TYR A 340 11.75 15.17 18.47
N ILE A 341 11.94 15.92 19.57
CA ILE A 341 11.79 17.38 19.60
C ILE A 341 12.93 18.06 18.83
N GLY A 342 12.59 19.03 17.96
CA GLY A 342 13.53 19.87 17.25
C GLY A 342 14.30 19.14 16.15
N ALA A 343 13.66 18.18 15.47
CA ALA A 343 14.23 17.54 14.30
C ALA A 343 14.23 18.49 13.09
N ASP A 344 15.28 18.43 12.26
CA ASP A 344 15.32 19.17 10.99
C ASP A 344 14.24 18.63 10.03
N LEU A 345 13.97 17.33 10.12
CA LEU A 345 12.94 16.65 9.34
C LEU A 345 12.14 15.68 10.22
N LEU A 346 10.82 15.81 10.19
CA LEU A 346 9.88 14.80 10.66
C LEU A 346 9.30 14.03 9.46
N LEU A 347 9.54 12.72 9.41
CA LEU A 347 8.89 11.79 8.50
C LEU A 347 7.67 11.17 9.20
N LEU A 348 6.55 11.11 8.46
CA LEU A 348 5.32 10.44 8.89
C LEU A 348 4.83 9.52 7.78
N ASP A 349 4.79 8.21 8.04
CA ASP A 349 4.14 7.21 7.16
C ASP A 349 3.10 6.39 7.95
N PRO A 350 2.01 7.04 8.43
CA PRO A 350 1.01 6.37 9.24
C PRO A 350 0.17 5.35 8.46
N PRO A 351 -0.46 4.38 9.15
CA PRO A 351 -1.52 3.57 8.54
C PRO A 351 -2.73 4.43 8.14
N ARG A 352 -3.71 3.83 7.44
CA ARG A 352 -4.91 4.51 6.90
C ARG A 352 -5.68 5.43 7.85
N ARG A 353 -5.57 5.25 9.17
CA ARG A 353 -6.20 6.15 10.15
C ARG A 353 -5.52 7.52 10.27
N GLY A 354 -4.33 7.69 9.71
CA GLY A 354 -3.51 8.90 9.74
C GLY A 354 -2.71 9.09 11.03
N ALA A 355 -2.01 10.22 11.13
CA ALA A 355 -1.10 10.62 12.20
C ALA A 355 -1.69 11.71 13.11
N LYS A 356 -3.03 11.86 13.17
CA LYS A 356 -3.73 12.92 13.92
C LYS A 356 -3.08 13.27 15.27
N ARG A 357 -2.79 12.26 16.10
CA ARG A 357 -2.21 12.46 17.45
C ARG A 357 -0.84 13.14 17.39
N ILE A 358 0.01 12.69 16.48
CA ILE A 358 1.34 13.28 16.27
C ILE A 358 1.20 14.71 15.76
N CYS A 359 0.28 14.96 14.82
CA CYS A 359 0.00 16.31 14.32
C CYS A 359 -0.53 17.24 15.43
N ASP A 360 -1.37 16.75 16.34
CA ASP A 360 -1.84 17.52 17.51
C ASP A 360 -0.68 17.91 18.46
N GLN A 361 0.42 17.14 18.45
CA GLN A 361 1.62 17.39 19.27
C GLN A 361 2.70 18.20 18.53
N ILE A 362 2.46 18.65 17.30
CA ILE A 362 3.50 19.28 16.46
C ILE A 362 4.09 20.55 17.08
N SER A 363 3.28 21.29 17.87
CA SER A 363 3.74 22.47 18.62
C SER A 363 4.74 22.15 19.73
N ARG A 364 4.85 20.89 20.16
CA ARG A 364 5.86 20.41 21.10
C ARG A 364 7.05 19.79 20.37
N LEU A 365 6.79 19.06 19.29
CA LEU A 365 7.82 18.43 18.46
C LEU A 365 8.67 19.46 17.69
N LEU A 366 8.07 20.58 17.27
CA LEU A 366 8.75 21.71 16.60
C LEU A 366 9.70 21.34 15.45
N PRO A 367 9.36 20.41 14.52
CA PRO A 367 10.25 20.10 13.40
C PRO A 367 10.35 21.26 12.40
N GLU A 368 11.49 21.42 11.75
CA GLU A 368 11.65 22.46 10.72
C GLU A 368 10.83 22.14 9.45
N LYS A 369 10.94 20.88 8.98
CA LYS A 369 10.18 20.32 7.87
C LYS A 369 9.41 19.07 8.28
N ILE A 370 8.28 18.85 7.64
CA ILE A 370 7.48 17.62 7.79
C ILE A 370 7.23 17.05 6.40
N ILE A 371 7.59 15.79 6.19
CA ILE A 371 7.16 15.03 5.02
C ILE A 371 6.19 13.97 5.50
N MET A 372 4.96 14.04 5.01
CA MET A 372 3.90 13.10 5.35
C MET A 372 3.48 12.30 4.12
N ILE A 373 3.55 10.98 4.24
CA ILE A 373 3.07 9.96 3.31
C ILE A 373 1.69 9.51 3.80
N SER A 374 0.72 9.33 2.91
CA SER A 374 -0.65 8.98 3.29
C SER A 374 -1.37 8.16 2.23
N CYS A 375 -1.68 6.92 2.60
CA CYS A 375 -2.45 5.97 1.78
C CYS A 375 -3.97 6.19 1.87
N ASP A 376 -4.42 7.12 2.72
CA ASP A 376 -5.80 7.57 2.84
C ASP A 376 -5.84 9.10 2.73
N VAL A 377 -6.24 9.59 1.55
CA VAL A 377 -6.21 11.02 1.22
C VAL A 377 -7.07 11.88 2.16
N ALA A 378 -8.15 11.33 2.75
CA ALA A 378 -9.01 12.05 3.66
C ALA A 378 -8.34 12.20 5.04
N ALA A 379 -7.70 11.14 5.54
CA ALA A 379 -6.87 11.22 6.74
C ALA A 379 -5.69 12.19 6.55
N GLY A 380 -4.98 12.11 5.43
CA GLY A 380 -3.89 13.03 5.09
C GLY A 380 -4.34 14.49 5.05
N ALA A 381 -5.48 14.79 4.43
CA ALA A 381 -6.03 16.15 4.40
C ALA A 381 -6.45 16.66 5.78
N ARG A 382 -7.07 15.81 6.62
CA ARG A 382 -7.40 16.14 8.01
C ARG A 382 -6.14 16.47 8.80
N ASP A 383 -5.10 15.66 8.67
CA ASP A 383 -3.84 15.85 9.40
C ASP A 383 -3.11 17.11 8.91
N GLY A 384 -3.15 17.39 7.59
CA GLY A 384 -2.68 18.65 7.02
C GLY A 384 -3.42 19.89 7.55
N ALA A 385 -4.71 19.80 7.84
CA ALA A 385 -5.45 20.89 8.48
C ALA A 385 -4.92 21.21 9.89
N ILE A 386 -4.50 20.19 10.64
CA ILE A 386 -3.90 20.34 11.97
C ILE A 386 -2.52 20.99 11.84
N LEU A 387 -1.68 20.54 10.89
CA LEU A 387 -0.38 21.16 10.61
C LEU A 387 -0.53 22.65 10.27
N LYS A 388 -1.49 23.00 9.39
CA LYS A 388 -1.80 24.39 9.04
C LYS A 388 -2.21 25.22 10.26
N LYS A 389 -3.05 24.67 11.15
CA LYS A 389 -3.44 25.34 12.40
C LYS A 389 -2.24 25.65 13.30
N HIS A 390 -1.20 24.82 13.25
CA HIS A 390 0.04 25.01 14.00
C HIS A 390 1.14 25.79 13.25
N GLY A 391 0.78 26.49 12.17
CA GLY A 391 1.70 27.41 11.49
C GLY A 391 2.60 26.76 10.45
N TYR A 392 2.23 25.60 9.92
CA TYR A 392 2.91 24.99 8.78
C TYR A 392 2.18 25.30 7.46
N GLN A 393 2.93 25.48 6.39
CA GLN A 393 2.42 25.66 5.03
C GLN A 393 2.79 24.47 4.15
N LEU A 394 1.84 24.02 3.32
CA LEU A 394 2.08 23.04 2.25
C LEU A 394 2.96 23.66 1.16
N LYS A 395 4.17 23.14 0.99
CA LYS A 395 5.14 23.59 -0.02
C LYS A 395 5.19 22.69 -1.24
N ALA A 396 4.98 21.40 -1.07
CA ALA A 396 4.87 20.48 -2.19
C ALA A 396 3.84 19.38 -1.90
N LEU A 397 3.19 18.90 -2.96
CA LEU A 397 2.25 17.81 -2.92
C LEU A 397 2.51 16.92 -4.13
N ARG A 398 2.62 15.61 -3.90
CA ARG A 398 2.82 14.60 -4.93
C ARG A 398 1.79 13.49 -4.77
N ALA A 399 1.21 13.08 -5.89
CA ALA A 399 0.41 11.87 -5.96
C ALA A 399 1.25 10.74 -6.59
N LEU A 400 1.19 9.54 -6.01
CA LEU A 400 1.90 8.36 -6.48
C LEU A 400 0.90 7.22 -6.67
N ASP A 401 1.03 6.48 -7.78
CA ASP A 401 0.27 5.25 -7.99
C ASP A 401 1.13 4.02 -7.68
N LEU A 402 1.10 3.60 -6.42
CA LEU A 402 1.73 2.36 -5.96
C LEU A 402 0.85 1.12 -6.22
N PHE A 403 -0.39 1.32 -6.71
CA PHE A 403 -1.39 0.26 -6.87
C PHE A 403 -2.17 0.40 -8.19
N PRO A 404 -1.52 0.21 -9.35
CA PRO A 404 -2.18 0.25 -10.65
C PRO A 404 -3.41 -0.66 -10.69
N GLY A 405 -4.48 -0.20 -11.35
CA GLY A 405 -5.76 -0.90 -11.43
C GLY A 405 -6.60 -0.89 -10.15
N ALA A 406 -6.06 -0.56 -8.97
CA ALA A 406 -6.84 -0.47 -7.73
C ALA A 406 -7.30 0.95 -7.44
N GLY A 407 -8.35 1.09 -6.62
CA GLY A 407 -8.87 2.38 -6.15
C GLY A 407 -8.03 3.03 -5.03
N HIS A 408 -6.74 2.67 -4.90
CA HIS A 408 -5.84 3.24 -3.91
C HIS A 408 -4.87 4.23 -4.57
N VAL A 409 -4.49 5.27 -3.82
CA VAL A 409 -3.53 6.29 -4.22
C VAL A 409 -2.73 6.69 -2.99
N GLU A 410 -1.46 6.99 -3.21
CA GLU A 410 -0.59 7.51 -2.16
C GLU A 410 -0.43 9.03 -2.34
N ALA A 411 -0.56 9.78 -1.26
CA ALA A 411 -0.30 11.22 -1.22
C ALA A 411 0.94 11.49 -0.39
N MET A 412 1.88 12.25 -0.95
CA MET A 412 3.07 12.72 -0.25
C MET A 412 3.04 14.23 -0.17
N SER A 413 3.23 14.80 1.02
CA SER A 413 3.11 16.24 1.26
C SER A 413 4.29 16.78 2.07
N LEU A 414 4.88 17.88 1.59
CA LEU A 414 5.94 18.62 2.26
C LEU A 414 5.35 19.86 2.93
N TRP A 415 5.61 19.98 4.22
CA TRP A 415 5.19 21.11 5.03
C TRP A 415 6.38 21.79 5.68
N THR A 416 6.38 23.12 5.69
CA THR A 416 7.42 23.92 6.34
C THR A 416 6.77 24.92 7.27
N ARG A 417 7.45 25.26 8.37
CA ARG A 417 6.99 26.32 9.26
C ARG A 417 6.95 27.67 8.53
N ILE A 418 5.94 28.50 8.82
CA ILE A 418 5.79 29.87 8.33
C ILE A 418 6.75 30.81 9.06
#